data_AF-A0A537NRE9-F1
#
_entry.id   AF-A0A537NRE9-F1
#
_cell.length_a   1.000
_cell.length_b   1.000
_cell.length_c   1.000
_cell.angle_alpha   90.00
_cell.angle_beta   90.00
_cell.angle_gamma   90.00
#
_symmetry.space_group_name_H-M   'P 1'
#
loop_
_entity.id
_entity.type
_entity.pdbx_description
1 polymer ?
#
loop_
_entity_poly.entity_id
_entity_poly.type
_entity_poly.pdbx_seq_one_letter_code
_entity_poly.pdbx_strand_id
1 'polypeptide(L)' 'GSYVGSLDEARELMALVRAGRIRPIPVSERPLADANAVFGDLRAGSVTGRIVLRP' A
#
# COMPACT_ATOMS: atom_id res chain seq x y z
N GLY A 1 -20.32 -6.32 4.90
CA GLY A 1 -19.24 -5.33 4.98
C GLY A 1 -18.15 -5.90 5.85
N SER A 2 -16.88 -5.77 5.44
CA SER A 2 -15.72 -6.12 6.27
C SER A 2 -15.04 -4.83 6.67
N TYR A 3 -14.85 -4.63 7.97
CA TYR A 3 -14.14 -3.49 8.54
C TYR A 3 -12.78 -4.00 8.98
N VAL A 4 -11.78 -3.83 8.11
CA VAL A 4 -10.44 -4.41 8.22
C VAL A 4 -10.44 -5.94 8.46
N GLY A 5 -9.24 -6.52 8.59
CA GLY A 5 -9.05 -7.92 8.98
C GLY A 5 -8.50 -8.01 10.41
N SER A 6 -8.65 -9.18 11.03
CA SER A 6 -8.03 -9.54 12.29
C SER A 6 -6.49 -9.65 12.15
N LEU A 7 -5.81 -9.64 13.29
CA LEU A 7 -4.35 -9.83 13.31
C LEU A 7 -3.93 -11.21 12.76
N ASP A 8 -4.75 -12.24 12.99
CA ASP A 8 -4.45 -13.59 12.49
C ASP A 8 -4.61 -13.67 10.97
N GLU A 9 -5.66 -13.06 10.42
CA GLU A 9 -5.81 -12.92 8.96
C GLU A 9 -4.62 -12.15 8.35
N ALA A 10 -4.12 -11.10 9.03
CA ALA A 10 -2.94 -10.38 8.58
C ALA A 10 -1.68 -11.27 8.59
N ARG A 11 -1.49 -12.13 9.60
CA ARG A 11 -0.36 -13.08 9.65
C ARG A 11 -0.42 -14.11 8.54
N GLU A 12 -1.59 -14.69 8.31
CA GLU A 12 -1.83 -15.64 7.22
C GLU A 12 -1.55 -15.02 5.85
N LEU A 13 -2.04 -13.79 5.63
CA LEU A 13 -1.76 -13.03 4.41
C LEU A 13 -0.26 -12.83 4.22
N MET A 14 0.46 -12.41 5.28
CA MET A 14 1.91 -12.21 5.20
C MET A 14 2.67 -13.52 4.93
N ALA A 15 2.19 -14.66 5.42
CA ALA A 15 2.77 -15.97 5.08
C ALA A 15 2.63 -16.28 3.58
N LEU A 16 1.47 -15.98 2.98
CA LEU A 16 1.25 -16.13 1.54
C LEU A 16 2.12 -15.19 0.70
N VAL A 17 2.30 -13.94 1.13
CA VAL A 17 3.21 -12.98 0.48
C VAL A 17 4.65 -13.50 0.52
N ARG A 18 5.12 -13.97 1.68
CA ARG A 18 6.49 -14.51 1.84
C ARG A 18 6.71 -15.78 1.02
N ALA A 19 5.68 -16.62 0.87
CA ALA A 19 5.71 -17.79 0.01
C ALA A 19 5.68 -17.46 -1.50
N GLY A 20 5.64 -16.18 -1.89
CA GLY A 20 5.60 -15.74 -3.28
C GLY A 20 4.27 -16.03 -3.99
N ARG A 21 3.22 -16.40 -3.23
CA ARG A 21 1.91 -16.78 -3.79
C ARG A 21 1.04 -15.58 -4.14
N ILE A 22 1.50 -14.38 -3.83
CA ILE A 22 0.79 -13.12 -4.08
C ILE A 22 1.66 -12.24 -4.97
N ARG A 23 1.12 -11.84 -6.12
CA ARG A 23 1.81 -10.90 -7.02
C ARG A 23 1.84 -9.51 -6.38
N PRO A 24 3.02 -8.88 -6.25
CA PRO A 24 3.11 -7.54 -5.69
C PRO A 24 2.43 -6.55 -6.62
N ILE A 25 1.78 -5.54 -6.03
CA ILE A 25 1.28 -4.39 -6.78
C ILE A 25 2.43 -3.42 -7.06
N PRO A 26 2.33 -2.54 -8.08
CA PRO A 26 3.28 -1.46 -8.28
C PRO A 26 3.35 -0.57 -7.03
N VAL A 27 4.56 -0.42 -6.48
CA VAL A 27 4.85 0.46 -5.35
C VAL A 27 5.86 1.49 -5.80
N SER A 28 5.56 2.77 -5.55
CA SER A 28 6.48 3.89 -5.73
C SER A 28 6.81 4.52 -4.39
N GLU A 29 8.04 4.99 -4.23
CA GLU A 29 8.50 5.63 -3.01
C GLU A 29 8.65 7.13 -3.22
N ARG A 30 8.24 7.94 -2.24
CA ARG A 30 8.45 9.39 -2.24
C ARG A 30 8.87 9.89 -0.85
N PRO A 31 9.60 11.01 -0.75
CA PRO A 31 9.88 11.65 0.54
C PRO A 31 8.61 12.00 1.30
N LEU A 32 8.65 11.93 2.63
CA LEU A 32 7.54 12.32 3.51
C LEU A 32 7.17 13.80 3.33
N ALA A 33 8.15 14.64 2.97
CA ALA A 33 7.92 16.04 2.62
C ALA A 33 6.91 16.22 1.47
N ASP A 34 6.78 15.24 0.58
CA ASP A 34 5.87 15.31 -0.57
C ASP A 34 4.44 14.85 -0.24
N ALA A 35 4.13 14.56 1.03
CA ALA A 35 2.82 14.03 1.44
C ALA A 35 1.64 14.83 0.88
N ASN A 36 1.71 16.16 0.93
CA ASN A 36 0.63 17.03 0.44
C ASN A 36 0.42 16.91 -1.08
N ALA A 37 1.52 16.83 -1.85
CA ALA A 37 1.46 16.63 -3.29
C ALA A 37 0.88 15.25 -3.62
N VAL A 38 1.32 14.20 -2.90
CA VAL A 38 0.79 12.83 -3.05
C VAL A 38 -0.71 12.77 -2.77
N PHE A 39 -1.21 13.46 -1.75
CA PHE A 39 -2.65 13.56 -1.52
C PHE A 39 -3.38 14.29 -2.65
N GLY A 40 -2.75 15.27 -3.29
CA GLY A 40 -3.25 15.92 -4.50
C GLY A 40 -3.38 14.92 -5.66
N ASP A 41 -2.31 14.20 -5.96
CA ASP A 41 -2.27 13.17 -7.01
C ASP A 41 -3.33 12.09 -6.77
N LEU A 42 -3.47 11.62 -5.52
CA LEU A 42 -4.48 10.62 -5.13
C LEU A 42 -5.91 11.12 -5.38
N ARG A 43 -6.22 12.36 -5.03
CA ARG A 43 -7.55 12.97 -5.29
C ARG A 43 -7.82 13.17 -6.77
N ALA A 44 -6.79 13.52 -7.55
CA ALA A 44 -6.88 13.67 -9.00
C ALA A 44 -7.04 12.34 -9.75
N GLY A 45 -6.83 11.20 -9.08
CA GLY A 45 -6.92 9.87 -9.68
C GLY A 45 -5.71 9.51 -10.56
N SER A 46 -4.59 10.23 -10.44
CA SER A 46 -3.39 10.01 -11.25
C SER A 46 -2.47 8.91 -10.68
N VAL A 47 -2.78 8.39 -9.49
CA VAL A 47 -1.97 7.37 -8.81
C VAL A 47 -2.43 5.97 -9.21
N THR A 48 -1.51 5.18 -9.79
CA THR A 48 -1.69 3.74 -10.00
C THR A 48 -0.88 2.96 -8.97
N GLY A 49 -1.50 1.94 -8.36
CA GLY A 49 -0.82 1.11 -7.35
C GLY A 49 -0.78 1.78 -5.98
N ARG A 50 0.41 1.82 -5.36
CA ARG A 50 0.60 2.38 -4.01
C ARG A 50 1.82 3.28 -3.95
N ILE A 51 1.68 4.39 -3.21
CA ILE A 51 2.80 5.27 -2.86
C ILE A 51 3.16 5.01 -1.39
N VAL A 52 4.44 4.81 -1.10
CA VAL A 52 4.98 4.68 0.26
C VAL A 52 5.84 5.91 0.55
N LEU A 53 5.54 6.61 1.64
CA LEU A 53 6.31 7.78 2.06
C LEU A 53 7.49 7.35 2.95
N ARG A 54 8.68 7.84 2.62
CA ARG A 54 9.92 7.61 3.35
C ARG A 54 10.29 8.86 4.15
N PRO A 55 10.60 8.76 5.46
CA PRO A 55 11.06 9.89 6.27
C PRO A 55 12.28 10.59 5.70
#